data_AF-A0AAD7JKF3-F1
#
_entry.id   AF-A0AAD7JKF3-F1
#
_cell.length_a   1.000
_cell.length_b   1.000
_cell.length_c   1.000
_cell.angle_alpha   90.00
_cell.angle_beta   90.00
_cell.angle_gamma   90.00
#
_symmetry.space_group_name_H-M   'P 1'
#
loop_
_entity.id
_entity.type
_entity.pdbx_description
1 polymer ?
#
loop_
_entity_poly.entity_id
_entity_poly.type
_entity_poly.pdbx_seq_one_letter_code
_entity_poly.pdbx_strand_id
1 'polypeptide(L)'
;MSPTLADTLPADWVYICEGGATIVLSYQGPSNPFFDGTVLRLRKRALDDTDTVHDSEQEDPIIEFQEKYLGRLISPGHLPEMKRVLVGADSEQWLQALAVQCEPLRPPERRQKDEIDRKRLKAVLATDLVGGEGITVEIKPKWGFLPSPTYLSDATRPIKTQTCRFCMHSHLRALSSSFCPLDLFSSDESRKKKALNSLWDAWVDRNGADNNFRVFVNGKNISPTEPKEAVISALLPVLLDVPVLQTISRLQRSLDALDIEGLAALCGLAPIGTQPTIAEWTDFLDAYLAAPTTPPPPDATHLRYHVLAYLLSATFKDCSILVRIPDGTATVIDLDPKSVDRLCQWEQLDREIVTAYAAVPIRKVCVDG
;
A
#
# COMPACT_ATOMS: atom_id res chain seq x y z
N MET A 1 24.26 -18.80 -16.38
CA MET A 1 22.91 -19.40 -16.33
C MET A 1 22.08 -18.53 -15.41
N SER A 2 20.79 -18.32 -15.70
CA SER A 2 19.89 -17.64 -14.77
C SER A 2 19.66 -18.53 -13.55
N PRO A 3 19.65 -17.99 -12.32
CA PRO A 3 19.39 -18.79 -11.13
C PRO A 3 17.96 -19.34 -11.14
N THR A 4 17.78 -20.50 -10.54
CA THR A 4 16.48 -21.14 -10.30
C THR A 4 16.31 -21.43 -8.82
N LEU A 5 15.08 -21.57 -8.32
CA LEU A 5 14.87 -21.92 -6.92
C LEU A 5 15.42 -23.30 -6.57
N ALA A 6 15.52 -24.20 -7.54
CA ALA A 6 16.19 -25.49 -7.40
C ALA A 6 17.69 -25.38 -7.07
N ASP A 7 18.31 -24.20 -7.22
CA ASP A 7 19.67 -23.92 -6.75
C ASP A 7 19.73 -23.64 -5.23
N THR A 8 18.58 -23.67 -4.54
CA THR A 8 18.43 -23.49 -3.08
C THR A 8 17.75 -24.68 -2.44
N LEU A 9 17.86 -24.82 -1.12
CA LEU A 9 17.09 -25.78 -0.35
C LEU A 9 15.76 -25.15 0.12
N PRO A 10 14.66 -25.92 0.23
CA PRO A 10 13.43 -25.42 0.86
C PRO A 10 13.65 -24.86 2.28
N ALA A 11 14.61 -25.43 3.02
CA ALA A 11 15.02 -24.96 4.35
C ALA A 11 15.66 -23.56 4.35
N ASP A 12 16.18 -23.11 3.20
CA ASP A 12 16.73 -21.76 3.04
C ASP A 12 15.63 -20.69 3.02
N TRP A 13 14.35 -21.08 2.88
CA TRP A 13 13.22 -20.16 2.79
C TRP A 13 12.32 -20.25 4.02
N VAL A 14 12.26 -19.16 4.79
CA VAL A 14 11.53 -19.09 6.06
C VAL A 14 10.23 -18.31 5.90
N TYR A 15 9.11 -18.91 6.29
CA TYR A 15 7.79 -18.26 6.26
C TYR A 15 7.79 -16.92 7.02
N ILE A 16 7.28 -15.87 6.38
CA ILE A 16 7.08 -14.55 7.01
C ILE A 16 5.59 -14.30 7.23
N CYS A 17 4.81 -14.32 6.15
CA CYS A 17 3.39 -13.97 6.17
C CYS A 17 2.68 -14.48 4.90
N GLU A 18 1.35 -14.39 4.88
CA GLU A 18 0.56 -14.68 3.69
C GLU A 18 -0.70 -13.80 3.56
N GLY A 19 -1.08 -13.54 2.31
CA GLY A 19 -2.31 -12.85 1.95
C GLY A 19 -3.36 -13.80 1.35
N GLY A 20 -4.32 -13.24 0.61
CA GLY A 20 -5.32 -14.04 -0.11
C GLY A 20 -4.72 -14.91 -1.21
N ALA A 21 -3.87 -14.33 -2.05
CA ALA A 21 -3.40 -14.98 -3.27
C ALA A 21 -1.93 -15.42 -3.23
N THR A 22 -1.19 -15.05 -2.19
CA THR A 22 0.28 -15.17 -2.15
C THR A 22 0.77 -15.52 -0.75
N ILE A 23 1.77 -16.39 -0.67
CA ILE A 23 2.59 -16.66 0.52
C ILE A 23 3.98 -16.03 0.33
N VAL A 24 4.58 -15.52 1.40
CA VAL A 24 5.86 -14.80 1.37
C VAL A 24 6.86 -15.44 2.33
N LEU A 25 8.07 -15.73 1.84
CA LEU A 25 9.15 -16.37 2.57
C LEU A 25 10.45 -15.57 2.44
N SER A 26 11.22 -15.41 3.51
CA SER A 26 12.53 -14.73 3.51
C SER A 26 13.63 -15.74 3.18
N TYR A 27 14.63 -15.34 2.38
CA TYR A 27 15.83 -16.12 2.18
C TYR A 27 16.76 -16.02 3.41
N GLN A 28 17.08 -17.17 4.01
CA GLN A 28 18.01 -17.32 5.14
C GLN A 28 19.03 -18.44 4.89
N GLY A 29 19.25 -18.79 3.62
CA GLY A 29 20.24 -19.79 3.21
C GLY A 29 21.68 -19.27 3.27
N PRO A 30 22.63 -20.07 2.76
CA PRO A 30 24.02 -19.64 2.55
C PRO A 30 24.08 -18.39 1.67
N SER A 31 25.08 -17.53 1.87
CA SER A 31 25.21 -16.30 1.08
C SER A 31 25.19 -16.60 -0.42
N ASN A 32 24.26 -15.95 -1.11
CA ASN A 32 24.02 -16.10 -2.54
C ASN A 32 23.63 -14.74 -3.14
N PRO A 33 24.39 -14.20 -4.11
CA PRO A 33 24.15 -12.87 -4.67
C PRO A 33 22.79 -12.71 -5.38
N PHE A 34 22.09 -13.81 -5.68
CA PHE A 34 20.77 -13.77 -6.32
C PHE A 34 19.60 -13.82 -5.32
N PHE A 35 19.82 -14.34 -4.11
CA PHE A 35 18.75 -14.57 -3.13
C PHE A 35 18.96 -13.77 -1.83
N ASP A 36 20.19 -13.33 -1.54
CA ASP A 36 20.51 -12.49 -0.39
C ASP A 36 19.66 -11.22 -0.39
N GLY A 37 19.00 -10.94 0.75
CA GLY A 37 18.13 -9.78 0.90
C GLY A 37 16.84 -9.86 0.06
N THR A 38 16.39 -11.06 -0.32
CA THR A 38 15.13 -11.25 -1.05
C THR A 38 14.10 -12.05 -0.27
N VAL A 39 12.83 -11.83 -0.62
CA VAL A 39 11.71 -12.69 -0.26
C VAL A 39 11.18 -13.40 -1.50
N LEU A 40 10.81 -14.66 -1.34
CA LEU A 40 10.10 -15.46 -2.31
C LEU A 40 8.59 -15.30 -2.12
N ARG A 41 7.91 -14.91 -3.19
CA ARG A 41 6.45 -14.82 -3.27
C ARG A 41 5.93 -15.94 -4.16
N LEU A 42 5.13 -16.84 -3.58
CA LEU A 42 4.50 -17.95 -4.30
C LEU A 42 2.99 -17.77 -4.34
N ARG A 43 2.37 -18.15 -5.46
CA ARG A 43 0.91 -18.12 -5.62
C ARG A 43 0.27 -19.28 -4.86
N LYS A 44 -0.95 -19.00 -4.38
CA LYS A 44 -1.80 -19.98 -3.72
C LYS A 44 -2.96 -20.36 -4.62
N ARG A 45 -3.47 -21.57 -4.44
CA ARG A 45 -4.71 -22.07 -5.06
C ARG A 45 -5.70 -22.46 -3.98
N ALA A 46 -6.98 -22.25 -4.25
CA ALA A 46 -8.03 -22.68 -3.33
C ALA A 46 -8.14 -24.21 -3.31
N LEU A 47 -8.52 -24.79 -2.17
CA LEU A 47 -8.61 -26.26 -2.03
C LEU A 47 -9.81 -26.85 -2.78
N ASP A 48 -10.85 -26.05 -3.01
CA ASP A 48 -12.08 -26.40 -3.73
C ASP A 48 -11.95 -26.23 -5.26
N ASP A 49 -10.85 -25.65 -5.74
CA ASP A 49 -10.61 -25.43 -7.16
C ASP A 49 -9.86 -26.63 -7.78
N THR A 50 -10.63 -27.57 -8.34
CA THR A 50 -10.08 -28.80 -8.95
C THR A 50 -9.65 -28.63 -10.41
N ASP A 51 -10.10 -27.58 -11.10
CA ASP A 51 -10.11 -27.54 -12.57
C ASP A 51 -9.60 -26.25 -13.23
N THR A 52 -9.11 -25.26 -12.48
CA THR A 52 -8.40 -24.14 -13.14
C THR A 52 -7.05 -24.62 -13.67
N VAL A 53 -6.99 -24.86 -14.97
CA VAL A 53 -5.74 -24.88 -15.73
C VAL A 53 -5.18 -23.47 -15.66
N HIS A 54 -4.38 -23.19 -14.63
CA HIS A 54 -3.60 -21.96 -14.58
C HIS A 54 -2.55 -22.05 -15.66
N ASP A 55 -2.67 -21.18 -16.67
CA ASP A 55 -1.66 -21.02 -17.70
C ASP A 55 -0.33 -20.69 -17.02
N SER A 56 0.60 -21.65 -17.05
CA SER A 56 1.91 -21.55 -16.41
C SER A 56 2.78 -20.46 -17.05
N GLU A 57 2.37 -19.97 -18.24
CA GLU A 57 3.05 -18.93 -18.97
C GLU A 57 2.57 -17.51 -18.64
N GLN A 58 1.34 -17.34 -18.15
CA GLN A 58 0.76 -16.01 -17.90
C GLN A 58 1.61 -15.21 -16.90
N GLU A 59 2.00 -13.98 -17.29
CA GLU A 59 2.79 -13.10 -16.43
C GLU A 59 2.05 -12.84 -15.12
N ASP A 60 2.80 -12.71 -14.02
CA ASP A 60 2.19 -12.32 -12.75
C ASP A 60 1.65 -10.89 -12.91
N PRO A 61 0.32 -10.67 -12.85
CA PRO A 61 -0.26 -9.35 -13.11
C PRO A 61 0.28 -8.26 -12.17
N ILE A 62 0.82 -8.64 -11.00
CA ILE A 62 1.40 -7.71 -10.02
C ILE A 62 2.76 -7.16 -10.51
N ILE A 63 3.60 -7.99 -11.15
CA ILE A 63 4.88 -7.51 -11.70
C ILE A 63 4.61 -6.56 -12.86
N GLU A 64 3.75 -6.99 -13.79
CA GLU A 64 3.39 -6.15 -14.93
C GLU A 64 2.76 -4.83 -14.46
N PHE A 65 1.89 -4.89 -13.45
CA PHE A 65 1.30 -3.70 -12.84
C PHE A 65 2.36 -2.77 -12.23
N GLN A 66 3.32 -3.31 -11.48
CA GLN A 66 4.35 -2.47 -10.87
C GLN A 66 5.30 -1.87 -11.90
N GLU A 67 5.84 -2.67 -12.82
CA GLU A 67 6.83 -2.25 -13.80
C GLU A 67 6.24 -1.30 -14.84
N LYS A 68 5.06 -1.61 -15.40
CA LYS A 68 4.47 -0.81 -16.48
C LYS A 68 3.70 0.41 -15.98
N TYR A 69 3.23 0.43 -14.73
CA TYR A 69 2.36 1.50 -14.22
C TYR A 69 2.98 2.26 -13.06
N LEU A 70 3.29 1.58 -11.96
CA LEU A 70 3.78 2.25 -10.74
C LEU A 70 5.14 2.91 -10.94
N GLY A 71 6.05 2.26 -11.70
CA GLY A 71 7.36 2.81 -12.05
C GLY A 71 7.32 4.10 -12.88
N ARG A 72 6.16 4.43 -13.49
CA ARG A 72 5.95 5.70 -14.22
C ARG A 72 5.55 6.85 -13.29
N LEU A 73 5.09 6.54 -12.07
CA LEU A 73 4.52 7.50 -11.11
C LEU A 73 5.42 7.70 -9.90
N ILE A 74 6.09 6.64 -9.46
CA ILE A 74 7.02 6.61 -8.33
C ILE A 74 8.39 6.16 -8.87
N SER A 75 9.45 6.84 -8.45
CA SER A 75 10.81 6.46 -8.80
C SER A 75 11.06 4.98 -8.44
N PRO A 76 11.66 4.17 -9.32
CA PRO A 76 11.92 2.76 -9.04
C PRO A 76 12.69 2.50 -7.74
N GLY A 77 13.53 3.44 -7.29
CA GLY A 77 14.24 3.34 -6.00
C GLY A 77 13.35 3.43 -4.76
N HIS A 78 12.07 3.79 -4.92
CA HIS A 78 11.05 3.81 -3.87
C HIS A 78 10.01 2.69 -4.05
N LEU A 79 10.25 1.74 -4.96
CA LEU A 79 9.40 0.57 -5.16
C LEU A 79 10.21 -0.70 -4.81
N PRO A 80 9.56 -1.78 -4.34
CA PRO A 80 10.24 -3.04 -4.14
C PRO A 80 10.77 -3.54 -5.49
N GLU A 81 12.05 -3.92 -5.56
CA GLU A 81 12.54 -4.60 -6.74
C GLU A 81 11.85 -5.96 -6.83
N MET A 82 11.27 -6.29 -7.99
CA MET A 82 10.64 -7.58 -8.23
C MET A 82 11.30 -8.25 -9.43
N LYS A 83 11.66 -9.52 -9.28
CA LYS A 83 12.31 -10.32 -10.30
C LYS A 83 11.58 -11.64 -10.46
N ARG A 84 11.37 -12.04 -11.70
CA ARG A 84 10.89 -13.39 -12.01
C ARG A 84 12.01 -14.39 -11.74
N VAL A 85 11.67 -15.51 -11.12
CA VAL A 85 12.57 -16.65 -10.94
C VAL A 85 11.86 -17.94 -11.37
N LEU A 86 12.57 -18.82 -12.06
CA LEU A 86 12.06 -20.15 -12.38
C LEU A 86 12.25 -21.06 -11.17
N VAL A 87 11.28 -21.93 -10.92
CA VAL A 87 11.41 -22.90 -9.82
C VAL A 87 12.47 -23.96 -10.17
N GLY A 88 12.51 -24.43 -11.42
CA GLY A 88 13.52 -25.39 -11.92
C GLY A 88 12.92 -26.71 -12.44
N ALA A 89 13.79 -27.63 -12.90
CA ALA A 89 13.41 -28.87 -13.59
C ALA A 89 12.72 -29.94 -12.70
N ASP A 90 12.73 -29.77 -11.37
CA ASP A 90 12.03 -30.63 -10.39
C ASP A 90 11.08 -29.81 -9.49
N SER A 91 10.51 -28.75 -10.06
CA SER A 91 9.70 -27.73 -9.37
C SER A 91 8.62 -28.29 -8.44
N GLU A 92 7.92 -29.35 -8.83
CA GLU A 92 6.84 -29.93 -8.04
C GLU A 92 7.36 -30.53 -6.73
N GLN A 93 8.49 -31.26 -6.76
CA GLN A 93 9.08 -31.85 -5.55
C GLN A 93 9.64 -30.78 -4.62
N TRP A 94 10.30 -29.76 -5.19
CA TRP A 94 10.84 -28.65 -4.41
C TRP A 94 9.72 -27.85 -3.73
N LEU A 95 8.66 -27.48 -4.49
CA LEU A 95 7.49 -26.78 -3.94
C LEU A 95 6.72 -27.64 -2.94
N GLN A 96 6.64 -28.95 -3.15
CA GLN A 96 6.03 -29.88 -2.19
C GLN A 96 6.80 -29.89 -0.86
N ALA A 97 8.13 -30.00 -0.91
CA ALA A 97 8.96 -29.98 0.28
C ALA A 97 8.83 -28.64 1.03
N LEU A 98 8.84 -27.53 0.30
CA LEU A 98 8.62 -26.20 0.88
C LEU A 98 7.22 -26.07 1.51
N ALA A 99 6.18 -26.54 0.82
CA ALA A 99 4.81 -26.50 1.33
C ALA A 99 4.68 -27.28 2.64
N VAL A 100 5.25 -28.49 2.73
CA VAL A 100 5.26 -29.30 3.95
C VAL A 100 5.96 -28.58 5.11
N GLN A 101 7.10 -27.93 4.84
CA GLN A 101 7.82 -27.15 5.85
C GLN A 101 7.03 -25.93 6.33
N CYS A 102 6.35 -25.24 5.40
CA CYS A 102 5.62 -24.02 5.71
C CYS A 102 4.28 -24.28 6.39
N GLU A 103 3.61 -25.40 6.08
CA GLU A 103 2.24 -25.67 6.49
C GLU A 103 1.99 -25.51 8.00
N PRO A 104 2.85 -25.99 8.92
CA PRO A 104 2.64 -25.81 10.36
C PRO A 104 2.70 -24.35 10.82
N LEU A 105 3.35 -23.47 10.06
CA LEU A 105 3.54 -22.04 10.39
C LEU A 105 2.37 -21.16 9.90
N ARG A 106 1.52 -21.68 9.02
CA ARG A 106 0.42 -20.93 8.42
C ARG A 106 -0.77 -20.78 9.38
N PRO A 107 -1.48 -19.64 9.36
CA PRO A 107 -2.70 -19.45 10.15
C PRO A 107 -3.74 -20.54 9.88
N PRO A 108 -4.42 -21.10 10.90
CA PRO A 108 -5.39 -22.19 10.73
C PRO A 108 -6.48 -21.92 9.67
N GLU A 109 -7.01 -20.70 9.64
CA GLU A 109 -8.00 -20.24 8.67
C GLU A 109 -7.53 -20.24 7.21
N ARG A 110 -6.22 -20.04 6.98
CA ARG A 110 -5.63 -20.08 5.63
C ARG A 110 -5.43 -21.52 5.16
N ARG A 111 -4.97 -22.40 6.05
CA ARG A 111 -4.79 -23.83 5.77
C ARG A 111 -6.07 -24.54 5.37
N GLN A 112 -7.22 -24.05 5.86
CA GLN A 112 -8.54 -24.57 5.49
C GLN A 112 -9.06 -24.07 4.15
N LYS A 113 -8.43 -23.03 3.59
CA LYS A 113 -8.93 -22.33 2.39
C LYS A 113 -8.08 -22.59 1.16
N ASP A 114 -6.76 -22.57 1.32
CA ASP A 114 -5.82 -22.52 0.21
C ASP A 114 -4.47 -23.20 0.52
N GLU A 115 -3.76 -23.58 -0.53
CA GLU A 115 -2.41 -24.16 -0.46
C GLU A 115 -1.47 -23.52 -1.49
N ILE A 116 -0.16 -23.74 -1.35
CA ILE A 116 0.82 -23.32 -2.36
C ILE A 116 0.48 -24.01 -3.70
N ASP A 117 0.41 -23.23 -4.78
CA ASP A 117 0.17 -23.75 -6.11
C ASP A 117 1.44 -24.42 -6.66
N ARG A 118 1.51 -25.74 -6.47
CA ARG A 118 2.65 -26.59 -6.87
C ARG A 118 2.81 -26.73 -8.39
N LYS A 119 1.83 -26.31 -9.19
CA LYS A 119 1.87 -26.38 -10.66
C LYS A 119 2.52 -25.14 -11.29
N ARG A 120 2.75 -24.07 -10.52
CA ARG A 120 3.36 -22.82 -11.01
C ARG A 120 4.88 -22.96 -11.09
N LEU A 121 5.41 -22.92 -12.32
CA LEU A 121 6.85 -23.02 -12.61
C LEU A 121 7.61 -21.69 -12.45
N LYS A 122 6.88 -20.58 -12.27
CA LYS A 122 7.41 -19.24 -12.09
C LYS A 122 7.03 -18.73 -10.71
N ALA A 123 7.98 -18.09 -10.06
CA ALA A 123 7.78 -17.37 -8.80
C ALA A 123 8.33 -15.94 -8.92
N VAL A 124 8.10 -15.15 -7.87
CA VAL A 124 8.58 -13.77 -7.79
C VAL A 124 9.52 -13.64 -6.61
N LEU A 125 10.75 -13.23 -6.88
CA LEU A 125 11.64 -12.67 -5.86
C LEU A 125 11.30 -11.19 -5.70
N ALA A 126 11.19 -10.71 -4.48
CA ALA A 126 11.09 -9.30 -4.18
C ALA A 126 12.15 -8.89 -3.16
N THR A 127 12.49 -7.61 -3.08
CA THR A 127 13.34 -7.09 -2.00
C THR A 127 12.77 -7.46 -0.63
N ASP A 128 13.60 -8.00 0.26
CA ASP A 128 13.23 -8.17 1.67
C ASP A 128 13.33 -6.81 2.39
N LEU A 129 12.17 -6.21 2.65
CA LEU A 129 12.08 -4.89 3.24
C LEU A 129 12.11 -4.90 4.77
N VAL A 130 11.94 -6.07 5.41
CA VAL A 130 11.82 -6.18 6.88
C VAL A 130 12.87 -7.09 7.49
N GLY A 131 13.46 -7.99 6.71
CA GLY A 131 14.58 -8.84 7.11
C GLY A 131 15.94 -8.15 7.09
N GLY A 132 16.97 -8.94 7.37
CA GLY A 132 18.36 -8.48 7.45
C GLY A 132 18.68 -7.63 8.69
N GLU A 133 19.87 -7.03 8.70
CA GLU A 133 20.31 -6.14 9.77
C GLU A 133 19.58 -4.79 9.71
N GLY A 134 19.31 -4.21 10.89
CA GLY A 134 18.69 -2.88 11.02
C GLY A 134 17.24 -2.92 11.53
N ILE A 135 16.58 -1.76 11.46
CA ILE A 135 15.20 -1.54 11.86
C ILE A 135 14.42 -1.05 10.65
N THR A 136 13.26 -1.65 10.40
CA THR A 136 12.30 -1.12 9.42
C THR A 136 11.06 -0.61 10.12
N VAL A 137 10.63 0.60 9.77
CA VAL A 137 9.39 1.21 10.25
C VAL A 137 8.38 1.25 9.12
N GLU A 138 7.22 0.60 9.29
CA GLU A 138 6.07 0.73 8.38
C GLU A 138 5.16 1.86 8.87
N ILE A 139 4.85 2.80 7.99
CA ILE A 139 3.94 3.93 8.25
C ILE A 139 2.81 3.90 7.22
N LYS A 140 1.56 3.98 7.66
CA LYS A 140 0.42 4.27 6.76
C LYS A 140 0.10 5.77 6.84
N PRO A 141 0.59 6.58 5.87
CA PRO A 141 0.59 8.03 6.01
C PRO A 141 -0.81 8.64 5.86
N LYS A 142 -1.77 7.91 5.27
CA LYS A 142 -3.13 8.37 4.94
C LYS A 142 -3.10 9.52 3.94
N TRP A 143 -4.08 10.42 4.02
CA TRP A 143 -4.34 11.47 3.06
C TRP A 143 -3.53 12.73 3.42
N GLY A 144 -2.59 13.10 2.57
CA GLY A 144 -1.67 14.22 2.75
C GLY A 144 -2.14 15.54 2.16
N PHE A 145 -3.44 15.76 2.02
CA PHE A 145 -4.01 17.00 1.47
C PHE A 145 -5.43 17.28 2.00
N LEU A 146 -5.89 18.53 1.84
CA LEU A 146 -7.31 18.90 1.94
C LEU A 146 -7.94 19.00 0.54
N PRO A 147 -9.20 18.55 0.36
CA PRO A 147 -9.86 18.54 -0.94
C PRO A 147 -10.08 19.95 -1.51
N SER A 148 -10.19 20.02 -2.84
CA SER A 148 -10.55 21.26 -3.55
C SER A 148 -11.97 21.71 -3.16
N PRO A 149 -12.21 23.01 -2.87
CA PRO A 149 -13.55 23.50 -2.54
C PRO A 149 -14.52 23.48 -3.73
N THR A 150 -14.01 23.39 -4.96
CA THR A 150 -14.77 23.60 -6.22
C THR A 150 -15.95 22.66 -6.38
N TYR A 151 -15.80 21.40 -5.98
CA TYR A 151 -16.79 20.35 -6.23
C TYR A 151 -17.47 19.85 -4.96
N LEU A 152 -17.24 20.53 -3.83
CA LEU A 152 -17.90 20.24 -2.57
C LEU A 152 -19.22 20.98 -2.47
N SER A 153 -20.22 20.32 -1.87
CA SER A 153 -21.49 20.98 -1.53
C SER A 153 -21.27 22.09 -0.51
N ASP A 154 -22.16 23.09 -0.48
CA ASP A 154 -22.06 24.21 0.49
C ASP A 154 -22.15 23.72 1.95
N ALA A 155 -22.81 22.59 2.19
CA ALA A 155 -22.94 21.99 3.51
C ALA A 155 -21.63 21.36 4.02
N THR A 156 -20.88 20.69 3.13
CA THR A 156 -19.67 19.93 3.51
C THR A 156 -18.39 20.74 3.32
N ARG A 157 -18.38 21.70 2.37
CA ARG A 157 -17.23 22.54 2.04
C ARG A 157 -16.52 23.13 3.28
N PRO A 158 -17.18 23.87 4.20
CA PRO A 158 -16.49 24.46 5.35
C PRO A 158 -15.92 23.44 6.34
N ILE A 159 -16.34 22.17 6.27
CA ILE A 159 -15.85 21.10 7.13
C ILE A 159 -14.62 20.44 6.47
N LYS A 160 -14.78 19.96 5.24
CA LYS A 160 -13.78 19.16 4.53
C LYS A 160 -12.55 19.99 4.14
N THR A 161 -12.69 21.29 3.94
CA THR A 161 -11.55 22.19 3.66
C THR A 161 -10.84 22.70 4.92
N GLN A 162 -11.30 22.32 6.13
CA GLN A 162 -10.69 22.71 7.40
C GLN A 162 -10.06 21.53 8.14
N THR A 163 -10.74 20.38 8.18
CA THR A 163 -10.26 19.19 8.89
C THR A 163 -9.96 18.07 7.90
N CYS A 164 -8.78 17.44 8.01
CA CYS A 164 -8.42 16.35 7.12
C CYS A 164 -9.27 15.09 7.33
N ARG A 165 -9.37 14.27 6.27
CA ARG A 165 -10.18 13.05 6.23
C ARG A 165 -9.89 12.09 7.39
N PHE A 166 -8.63 11.93 7.78
CA PHE A 166 -8.25 11.06 8.90
C PHE A 166 -8.76 11.59 10.24
N CYS A 167 -8.60 12.90 10.51
CA CYS A 167 -9.03 13.47 11.79
C CYS A 167 -10.56 13.37 11.96
N MET A 168 -11.32 13.61 10.89
CA MET A 168 -12.78 13.40 10.89
C MET A 168 -13.15 11.92 11.09
N HIS A 169 -12.46 11.01 10.41
CA HIS A 169 -12.74 9.58 10.51
C HIS A 169 -12.38 9.01 11.89
N SER A 170 -11.27 9.48 12.49
CA SER A 170 -10.87 9.13 13.85
C SER A 170 -11.92 9.56 14.87
N HIS A 171 -12.56 10.71 14.67
CA HIS A 171 -13.70 11.13 15.49
C HIS A 171 -14.89 10.15 15.36
N LEU A 172 -15.30 9.80 14.14
CA LEU A 172 -16.39 8.83 13.92
C LEU A 172 -16.09 7.48 14.59
N ARG A 173 -14.83 7.03 14.54
CA ARG A 173 -14.39 5.76 15.14
C ARG A 173 -14.07 5.86 16.63
N ALA A 174 -14.28 7.02 17.26
CA ALA A 174 -13.92 7.29 18.66
C ALA A 174 -12.47 6.93 18.99
N LEU A 175 -11.54 7.15 18.06
CA LEU A 175 -10.12 6.89 18.27
C LEU A 175 -9.47 8.07 18.98
N SER A 176 -8.87 7.83 20.14
CA SER A 176 -7.94 8.78 20.76
C SER A 176 -6.64 8.77 19.95
N SER A 177 -6.48 9.73 19.05
CA SER A 177 -5.23 9.92 18.31
C SER A 177 -5.00 11.40 18.02
N SER A 178 -3.83 11.90 18.40
CA SER A 178 -3.35 13.24 18.04
C SER A 178 -2.77 13.31 16.63
N PHE A 179 -2.56 12.16 15.97
CA PHE A 179 -1.94 12.07 14.65
C PHE A 179 -2.73 12.86 13.61
N CYS A 180 -2.01 13.68 12.85
CA CYS A 180 -2.54 14.36 11.67
C CYS A 180 -1.65 14.02 10.47
N PRO A 181 -2.20 13.40 9.42
CA PRO A 181 -1.47 13.15 8.18
C PRO A 181 -0.82 14.41 7.60
N LEU A 182 -1.50 15.56 7.64
CA LEU A 182 -0.94 16.81 7.08
C LEU A 182 0.32 17.27 7.83
N ASP A 183 0.45 16.94 9.11
CA ASP A 183 1.68 17.19 9.88
C ASP A 183 2.82 16.26 9.40
N LEU A 184 2.52 15.00 9.08
CA LEU A 184 3.50 14.04 8.52
C LEU A 184 3.97 14.44 7.11
N PHE A 185 3.07 14.93 6.27
CA PHE A 185 3.38 15.37 4.91
C PHE A 185 4.01 16.77 4.84
N SER A 186 4.05 17.52 5.95
CA SER A 186 4.64 18.86 5.99
C SER A 186 6.16 18.83 5.78
N SER A 187 6.70 19.89 5.19
CA SER A 187 8.14 20.18 5.19
C SER A 187 8.64 20.72 6.53
N ASP A 188 7.74 21.12 7.43
CA ASP A 188 8.10 21.60 8.77
C ASP A 188 8.51 20.43 9.68
N GLU A 189 9.77 20.46 10.12
CA GLU A 189 10.37 19.44 10.97
C GLU A 189 9.59 19.26 12.28
N SER A 190 9.10 20.33 12.91
CA SER A 190 8.40 20.27 14.18
C SER A 190 7.05 19.54 14.04
N ARG A 191 6.32 19.82 12.96
CA ARG A 191 5.05 19.16 12.62
C ARG A 191 5.28 17.70 12.28
N LYS A 192 6.28 17.39 11.46
CA LYS A 192 6.61 16.00 11.11
C LYS A 192 7.02 15.19 12.34
N LYS A 193 7.89 15.76 13.19
CA LYS A 193 8.27 15.17 14.49
C LYS A 193 7.05 14.93 15.39
N LYS A 194 6.13 15.90 15.49
CA LYS A 194 4.88 15.74 16.23
C LYS A 194 4.01 14.60 15.68
N ALA A 195 3.91 14.48 14.36
CA ALA A 195 3.16 13.39 13.72
C ALA A 195 3.76 12.02 14.03
N LEU A 196 5.09 11.89 13.95
CA LEU A 196 5.81 10.67 14.32
C LEU A 196 5.64 10.29 15.79
N ASN A 197 5.75 11.27 16.70
CA ASN A 197 5.47 11.06 18.12
C ASN A 197 4.04 10.54 18.34
N SER A 198 3.07 11.13 17.64
CA SER A 198 1.66 10.75 17.77
C SER A 198 1.38 9.34 17.23
N LEU A 199 2.07 8.92 16.16
CA LEU A 199 2.00 7.55 15.64
C LEU A 199 2.59 6.55 16.63
N TRP A 200 3.75 6.87 17.21
CA TRP A 200 4.39 6.05 18.22
C TRP A 200 3.50 5.88 19.46
N ASP A 201 2.96 6.99 19.99
CA ASP A 201 2.11 6.96 21.18
C ASP A 201 0.87 6.10 20.95
N ALA A 202 0.21 6.25 19.78
CA ALA A 202 -0.92 5.41 19.41
C ALA A 202 -0.54 3.92 19.28
N TRP A 203 0.66 3.61 18.78
CA TRP A 203 1.18 2.24 18.69
C TRP A 203 1.44 1.62 20.08
N VAL A 204 2.02 2.40 21.00
CA VAL A 204 2.22 2.00 22.40
C VAL A 204 0.88 1.76 23.10
N ASP A 205 -0.05 2.73 23.02
CA ASP A 205 -1.36 2.67 23.67
C ASP A 205 -2.18 1.45 23.24
N ARG A 206 -1.96 0.96 22.01
CA ARG A 206 -2.61 -0.23 21.45
C ARG A 206 -1.77 -1.49 21.57
N ASN A 207 -0.72 -1.49 22.38
CA ASN A 207 0.18 -2.62 22.60
C ASN A 207 0.69 -3.24 21.27
N GLY A 208 1.10 -2.36 20.35
CA GLY A 208 1.63 -2.76 19.05
C GLY A 208 0.60 -3.11 17.98
N ALA A 209 -0.70 -3.06 18.28
CA ALA A 209 -1.77 -3.43 17.36
C ALA A 209 -2.26 -2.28 16.45
N ASP A 210 -1.64 -1.10 16.51
CA ASP A 210 -2.00 0.00 15.60
C ASP A 210 -1.65 -0.35 14.15
N ASN A 211 -2.50 0.05 13.21
CA ASN A 211 -2.33 -0.26 11.80
C ASN A 211 -1.63 0.85 11.01
N ASN A 212 -1.28 1.97 11.64
CA ASN A 212 -0.63 3.12 10.99
C ASN A 212 0.87 3.18 11.24
N PHE A 213 1.36 2.42 12.22
CA PHE A 213 2.77 2.39 12.61
C PHE A 213 3.12 0.99 13.07
N ARG A 214 4.20 0.42 12.53
CA ARG A 214 4.79 -0.85 12.98
C ARG A 214 6.30 -0.79 12.90
N VAL A 215 6.96 -1.58 13.73
CA VAL A 215 8.41 -1.67 13.78
C VAL A 215 8.81 -3.11 13.58
N PHE A 216 9.75 -3.33 12.68
CA PHE A 216 10.28 -4.64 12.34
C PHE A 216 11.77 -4.69 12.67
N VAL A 217 12.19 -5.76 13.33
CA VAL A 217 13.61 -6.06 13.62
C VAL A 217 13.88 -7.50 13.19
N ASN A 218 14.86 -7.72 12.32
CA ASN A 218 15.22 -9.03 11.79
C ASN A 218 13.99 -9.81 11.25
N GLY A 219 13.13 -9.13 10.47
CA GLY A 219 11.92 -9.71 9.86
C GLY A 219 10.72 -9.87 10.78
N LYS A 220 10.84 -9.56 12.07
CA LYS A 220 9.76 -9.74 13.05
C LYS A 220 9.15 -8.41 13.45
N ASN A 221 7.82 -8.32 13.40
CA ASN A 221 7.09 -7.20 14.00
C ASN A 221 7.26 -7.27 15.53
N ILE A 222 7.86 -6.25 16.12
CA ILE A 222 8.15 -6.21 17.55
C ILE A 222 7.02 -5.55 18.33
N SER A 223 6.96 -5.80 19.64
CA SER A 223 6.09 -5.05 20.55
C SER A 223 6.75 -3.73 20.97
N PRO A 224 6.00 -2.77 21.54
CA PRO A 224 6.56 -1.51 22.02
C PRO A 224 7.47 -1.70 23.23
N THR A 225 8.74 -2.04 22.99
CA THR A 225 9.78 -2.20 24.02
C THR A 225 11.03 -1.35 23.75
N GLU A 226 11.13 -0.79 22.55
CA GLU A 226 12.29 -0.01 22.08
C GLU A 226 12.21 1.47 22.50
N PRO A 227 13.35 2.18 22.64
CA PRO A 227 13.36 3.57 23.06
C PRO A 227 12.84 4.49 21.95
N LYS A 228 11.61 4.99 22.13
CA LYS A 228 10.90 5.97 21.28
C LYS A 228 11.84 7.00 20.64
N GLU A 229 12.61 7.71 21.46
CA GLU A 229 13.45 8.82 21.00
C GLU A 229 14.52 8.37 19.99
N ALA A 230 15.14 7.20 20.19
CA ALA A 230 16.15 6.72 19.26
C ALA A 230 15.55 6.42 17.88
N VAL A 231 14.37 5.79 17.84
CA VAL A 231 13.68 5.49 16.58
C VAL A 231 13.22 6.78 15.90
N ILE A 232 12.58 7.70 16.63
CA ILE A 232 12.11 8.96 16.05
C ILE A 232 13.28 9.82 15.55
N SER A 233 14.37 9.92 16.30
CA SER A 233 15.57 10.67 15.89
C SER A 233 16.25 10.09 14.65
N ALA A 234 16.20 8.78 14.44
CA ALA A 234 16.75 8.15 13.25
C ALA A 234 15.79 8.22 12.04
N LEU A 235 14.48 8.18 12.28
CA LEU A 235 13.45 8.19 11.24
C LEU A 235 13.20 9.59 10.65
N LEU A 236 13.24 10.62 11.49
CA LEU A 236 12.88 11.98 11.11
C LEU A 236 13.74 12.55 9.95
N PRO A 237 15.08 12.45 9.96
CA PRO A 237 15.91 12.94 8.86
C PRO A 237 15.58 12.24 7.54
N VAL A 238 15.39 10.92 7.56
CA VAL A 238 15.04 10.14 6.36
C VAL A 238 13.73 10.63 5.75
N LEU A 239 12.71 10.90 6.57
CA LEU A 239 11.41 11.39 6.08
C LEU A 239 11.42 12.88 5.69
N LEU A 240 12.42 13.65 6.10
CA LEU A 240 12.62 15.03 5.63
C LEU A 240 13.31 15.06 4.28
N ASP A 241 14.32 14.19 4.10
CA ASP A 241 15.18 14.19 2.92
C ASP A 241 14.58 13.40 1.74
N VAL A 242 13.85 12.31 2.02
CA VAL A 242 13.34 11.44 0.96
C VAL A 242 12.07 12.04 0.32
N PRO A 243 12.03 12.24 -1.01
CA PRO A 243 10.92 12.93 -1.71
C PRO A 243 9.64 12.11 -1.83
N VAL A 244 9.60 10.90 -1.27
CA VAL A 244 8.51 9.93 -1.47
C VAL A 244 7.19 10.43 -0.88
N LEU A 245 7.20 11.10 0.26
CA LEU A 245 5.99 11.67 0.87
C LEU A 245 5.41 12.79 0.00
N GLN A 246 6.26 13.67 -0.53
CA GLN A 246 5.84 14.75 -1.43
C GLN A 246 5.29 14.18 -2.74
N THR A 247 5.92 13.13 -3.27
CA THR A 247 5.44 12.41 -4.45
C THR A 247 4.06 11.79 -4.20
N ILE A 248 3.86 11.11 -3.07
CA ILE A 248 2.59 10.53 -2.68
C ILE A 248 1.52 11.62 -2.50
N SER A 249 1.80 12.71 -1.78
CA SER A 249 0.83 13.80 -1.58
C SER A 249 0.39 14.42 -2.90
N ARG A 250 1.35 14.69 -3.82
CA ARG A 250 1.05 15.19 -5.16
C ARG A 250 0.15 14.24 -5.94
N LEU A 251 0.44 12.94 -5.92
CA LEU A 251 -0.36 11.92 -6.61
C LEU A 251 -1.75 11.83 -6.00
N GLN A 252 -1.87 11.73 -4.68
CA GLN A 252 -3.16 11.70 -3.98
C GLN A 252 -4.05 12.89 -4.37
N ARG A 253 -3.48 14.11 -4.38
CA ARG A 253 -4.21 15.35 -4.69
C ARG A 253 -4.58 15.47 -6.17
N SER A 254 -3.62 15.29 -7.08
CA SER A 254 -3.86 15.50 -8.52
C SER A 254 -4.78 14.45 -9.14
N LEU A 255 -4.75 13.23 -8.60
CA LEU A 255 -5.62 12.14 -9.04
C LEU A 255 -7.02 12.18 -8.39
N ASP A 256 -7.20 12.98 -7.34
CA ASP A 256 -8.50 13.24 -6.70
C ASP A 256 -8.87 14.73 -6.79
N ALA A 257 -8.98 15.23 -8.02
CA ALA A 257 -9.29 16.63 -8.28
C ALA A 257 -10.73 17.01 -7.92
N LEU A 258 -11.65 16.05 -7.96
CA LEU A 258 -13.09 16.29 -7.80
C LEU A 258 -13.59 16.05 -6.37
N ASP A 259 -12.78 15.42 -5.51
CA ASP A 259 -13.29 14.75 -4.32
C ASP A 259 -14.34 13.67 -4.69
N ILE A 260 -14.66 12.77 -3.74
CA ILE A 260 -15.70 11.76 -3.98
C ILE A 260 -17.08 12.38 -4.21
N GLU A 261 -17.37 13.57 -3.65
CA GLU A 261 -18.62 14.29 -3.88
C GLU A 261 -18.76 14.71 -5.34
N GLY A 262 -17.70 15.31 -5.91
CA GLY A 262 -17.70 15.73 -7.31
C GLY A 262 -17.74 14.55 -8.27
N LEU A 263 -17.01 13.48 -7.96
CA LEU A 263 -17.08 12.25 -8.75
C LEU A 263 -18.47 11.61 -8.68
N ALA A 264 -19.09 11.53 -7.50
CA ALA A 264 -20.44 10.98 -7.35
C ALA A 264 -21.48 11.81 -8.10
N ALA A 265 -21.38 13.15 -8.04
CA ALA A 265 -22.23 14.04 -8.83
C ALA A 265 -22.07 13.81 -10.33
N LEU A 266 -20.85 13.56 -10.81
CA LEU A 266 -20.57 13.23 -12.21
C LEU A 266 -21.11 11.85 -12.61
N CYS A 267 -20.98 10.85 -11.73
CA CYS A 267 -21.51 9.51 -11.91
C CYS A 267 -23.05 9.47 -11.94
N GLY A 268 -23.74 10.43 -11.32
CA GLY A 268 -25.21 10.41 -11.16
C GLY A 268 -26.02 10.20 -12.45
N LEU A 269 -25.43 10.47 -13.62
CA LEU A 269 -26.08 10.33 -14.94
C LEU A 269 -25.56 9.14 -15.78
N ALA A 270 -24.53 8.41 -15.35
CA ALA A 270 -23.88 7.39 -16.17
C ALA A 270 -23.31 6.22 -15.35
N PRO A 271 -23.35 4.98 -15.87
CA PRO A 271 -22.75 3.84 -15.20
C PRO A 271 -21.23 4.02 -15.10
N ILE A 272 -20.67 3.77 -13.91
CA ILE A 272 -19.23 3.76 -13.60
C ILE A 272 -18.43 2.82 -14.53
N GLY A 273 -19.12 1.80 -15.07
CA GLY A 273 -18.58 0.82 -15.99
C GLY A 273 -18.01 -0.41 -15.27
N THR A 274 -17.25 -1.20 -16.01
CA THR A 274 -16.60 -2.43 -15.52
C THR A 274 -15.28 -2.15 -14.81
N GLN A 275 -14.68 -3.19 -14.24
CA GLN A 275 -13.31 -3.12 -13.74
C GLN A 275 -12.34 -2.62 -14.82
N PRO A 276 -11.38 -1.75 -14.48
CA PRO A 276 -10.39 -1.26 -15.42
C PRO A 276 -9.56 -2.40 -16.02
N THR A 277 -9.44 -2.36 -17.35
CA THR A 277 -8.50 -3.22 -18.08
C THR A 277 -7.08 -2.63 -18.04
N ILE A 278 -6.10 -3.48 -18.36
CA ILE A 278 -4.69 -3.09 -18.56
C ILE A 278 -4.56 -1.97 -19.61
N ALA A 279 -5.33 -2.04 -20.70
CA ALA A 279 -5.34 -1.03 -21.76
C ALA A 279 -5.88 0.32 -21.27
N GLU A 280 -7.02 0.32 -20.56
CA GLU A 280 -7.58 1.55 -19.99
C GLU A 280 -6.63 2.23 -19.00
N TRP A 281 -5.92 1.46 -18.17
CA TRP A 281 -4.91 2.02 -17.28
C TRP A 281 -3.76 2.68 -18.06
N THR A 282 -3.32 2.07 -19.17
CA THR A 282 -2.24 2.61 -20.00
C THR A 282 -2.65 3.93 -20.64
N ASP A 283 -3.82 3.96 -21.29
CA ASP A 283 -4.34 5.18 -21.93
C ASP A 283 -4.56 6.31 -20.92
N PHE A 284 -5.09 5.95 -19.74
CA PHE A 284 -5.25 6.90 -18.64
C PHE A 284 -3.92 7.48 -18.17
N LEU A 285 -2.90 6.64 -17.94
CA LEU A 285 -1.59 7.11 -17.48
C LEU A 285 -0.91 7.98 -18.53
N ASP A 286 -1.04 7.66 -19.81
CA ASP A 286 -0.50 8.48 -20.90
C ASP A 286 -1.14 9.88 -20.88
N ALA A 287 -2.47 9.95 -20.75
CA ALA A 287 -3.19 11.22 -20.64
C ALA A 287 -2.84 12.00 -19.35
N TYR A 288 -2.79 11.32 -18.21
CA TYR A 288 -2.45 11.95 -16.93
C TYR A 288 -1.02 12.49 -16.92
N LEU A 289 -0.04 11.72 -17.41
CA LEU A 289 1.37 12.13 -17.41
C LEU A 289 1.66 13.24 -18.42
N ALA A 290 0.86 13.38 -19.48
CA ALA A 290 0.95 14.49 -20.41
C ALA A 290 0.52 15.84 -19.79
N ALA A 291 -0.43 15.84 -18.84
CA ALA A 291 -0.90 17.04 -18.16
C ALA A 291 -1.31 16.80 -16.68
N PRO A 292 -0.35 16.51 -15.77
CA PRO A 292 -0.67 16.03 -14.41
C PRO A 292 -1.41 17.04 -13.52
N THR A 293 -1.35 18.32 -13.87
CA THR A 293 -1.95 19.43 -13.09
C THR A 293 -3.24 19.96 -13.70
N THR A 294 -3.62 19.48 -14.88
CA THR A 294 -4.74 20.01 -15.65
C THR A 294 -5.68 18.86 -16.02
N PRO A 295 -6.49 18.38 -15.07
CA PRO A 295 -7.43 17.30 -15.35
C PRO A 295 -8.43 17.73 -16.44
N PRO A 296 -8.96 16.79 -17.24
CA PRO A 296 -9.97 17.09 -18.22
C PRO A 296 -11.26 17.61 -17.54
N PRO A 297 -12.16 18.28 -18.30
CA PRO A 297 -13.42 18.75 -17.76
C PRO A 297 -14.22 17.64 -17.06
N PRO A 298 -14.91 17.93 -15.94
CA PRO A 298 -15.74 16.96 -15.24
C PRO A 298 -17.08 16.81 -15.97
N ASP A 299 -17.06 16.18 -17.15
CA ASP A 299 -18.24 15.88 -17.95
C ASP A 299 -18.35 14.38 -18.26
N ALA A 300 -19.48 13.96 -18.81
CA ALA A 300 -19.76 12.55 -19.09
C ALA A 300 -18.76 11.92 -20.08
N THR A 301 -18.13 12.72 -20.95
CA THR A 301 -17.15 12.20 -21.93
C THR A 301 -15.83 11.83 -21.28
N HIS A 302 -15.50 12.45 -20.14
CA HIS A 302 -14.29 12.19 -19.36
C HIS A 302 -14.56 11.46 -18.05
N LEU A 303 -15.79 10.98 -17.80
CA LEU A 303 -16.14 10.26 -16.58
C LEU A 303 -15.16 9.11 -16.29
N ARG A 304 -14.81 8.32 -17.32
CA ARG A 304 -13.93 7.17 -17.14
C ARG A 304 -12.53 7.57 -16.70
N TYR A 305 -12.00 8.69 -17.20
CA TYR A 305 -10.73 9.26 -16.74
C TYR A 305 -10.79 9.58 -15.25
N HIS A 306 -11.85 10.27 -14.79
CA HIS A 306 -11.99 10.67 -13.39
C HIS A 306 -12.20 9.48 -12.46
N VAL A 307 -12.88 8.43 -12.91
CA VAL A 307 -12.99 7.16 -12.19
C VAL A 307 -11.60 6.52 -12.00
N LEU A 308 -10.82 6.37 -13.07
CA LEU A 308 -9.48 5.78 -13.00
C LEU A 308 -8.53 6.61 -12.14
N ALA A 309 -8.59 7.94 -12.26
CA ALA A 309 -7.84 8.86 -11.42
C ALA A 309 -8.19 8.64 -9.94
N TYR A 310 -9.47 8.62 -9.58
CA TYR A 310 -9.89 8.46 -8.20
C TYR A 310 -9.48 7.10 -7.62
N LEU A 311 -9.61 6.01 -8.38
CA LEU A 311 -9.17 4.67 -7.95
C LEU A 311 -7.66 4.64 -7.66
N LEU A 312 -6.87 5.26 -8.52
CA LEU A 312 -5.42 5.34 -8.33
C LEU A 312 -5.05 6.27 -7.16
N SER A 313 -5.76 7.39 -6.97
CA SER A 313 -5.65 8.21 -5.76
C SER A 313 -5.95 7.39 -4.51
N ALA A 314 -7.01 6.58 -4.53
CA ALA A 314 -7.39 5.70 -3.42
C ALA A 314 -6.31 4.64 -3.12
N THR A 315 -5.60 4.14 -4.14
CA THR A 315 -4.40 3.31 -3.95
C THR A 315 -3.32 4.06 -3.15
N PHE A 316 -2.97 5.28 -3.54
CA PHE A 316 -1.95 6.08 -2.82
C PHE A 316 -2.41 6.59 -1.44
N LYS A 317 -3.72 6.74 -1.21
CA LYS A 317 -4.29 7.11 0.10
C LYS A 317 -4.23 5.97 1.13
N ASP A 318 -4.21 4.73 0.65
CA ASP A 318 -4.21 3.50 1.46
C ASP A 318 -2.86 2.76 1.48
N CYS A 319 -1.84 3.27 0.77
CA CYS A 319 -0.53 2.66 0.72
C CYS A 319 0.21 2.72 2.08
N SER A 320 1.31 1.99 2.16
CA SER A 320 2.24 2.03 3.30
C SER A 320 3.64 2.40 2.83
N ILE A 321 4.43 3.01 3.70
CA ILE A 321 5.83 3.35 3.45
C ILE A 321 6.67 2.58 4.46
N LEU A 322 7.63 1.80 3.98
CA LEU A 322 8.64 1.13 4.81
C LEU A 322 9.91 1.96 4.76
N VAL A 323 10.36 2.44 5.92
CA VAL A 323 11.60 3.19 6.08
C VAL A 323 12.63 2.34 6.78
N ARG A 324 13.79 2.15 6.16
CA ARG A 324 14.87 1.31 6.71
C ARG A 324 15.96 2.18 7.33
N ILE A 325 16.36 1.80 8.53
CA ILE A 325 17.34 2.50 9.36
C ILE A 325 18.47 1.51 9.71
N PRO A 326 19.76 1.87 9.56
CA PRO A 326 20.27 3.21 9.20
C PRO A 326 20.40 3.48 7.69
N ASP A 327 20.01 2.55 6.82
CA ASP A 327 20.18 2.65 5.35
C ASP A 327 19.59 3.94 4.75
N GLY A 328 18.57 4.52 5.38
CA GLY A 328 17.95 5.77 4.95
C GLY A 328 17.09 5.63 3.70
N THR A 329 16.62 4.42 3.41
CA THR A 329 15.76 4.14 2.26
C THR A 329 14.29 4.16 2.65
N ALA A 330 13.42 4.56 1.73
CA ALA A 330 11.98 4.48 1.89
C ALA A 330 11.33 3.84 0.67
N THR A 331 10.51 2.82 0.92
CA THR A 331 9.85 2.01 -0.12
C THR A 331 8.34 2.05 0.08
N VAL A 332 7.59 2.28 -0.99
CA VAL A 332 6.12 2.31 -0.97
C VAL A 332 5.59 0.91 -1.30
N ILE A 333 4.67 0.41 -0.48
CA ILE A 333 4.01 -0.88 -0.65
C ILE A 333 2.48 -0.74 -0.58
N ASP A 334 1.76 -1.85 -0.71
CA ASP A 334 0.29 -1.91 -0.72
C ASP A 334 -0.34 -1.10 -1.87
N LEU A 335 0.30 -1.14 -3.04
CA LEU A 335 -0.07 -0.37 -4.24
C LEU A 335 -1.01 -1.11 -5.21
N ASP A 336 -1.73 -2.12 -4.73
CA ASP A 336 -2.69 -2.83 -5.56
C ASP A 336 -3.83 -1.88 -6.05
N PRO A 337 -4.29 -2.01 -7.30
CA PRO A 337 -5.43 -1.26 -7.81
C PRO A 337 -6.67 -1.47 -6.94
N LYS A 338 -7.42 -0.39 -6.71
CA LYS A 338 -8.74 -0.52 -6.08
C LYS A 338 -9.82 -0.87 -7.11
N SER A 339 -10.82 -1.63 -6.67
CA SER A 339 -11.99 -2.00 -7.48
C SER A 339 -12.99 -0.84 -7.60
N VAL A 340 -13.60 -0.69 -8.79
CA VAL A 340 -14.71 0.26 -9.03
C VAL A 340 -15.91 0.01 -8.12
N ASP A 341 -16.13 -1.23 -7.68
CA ASP A 341 -17.28 -1.62 -6.86
C ASP A 341 -17.24 -0.95 -5.47
N ARG A 342 -16.08 -0.43 -5.06
CA ARG A 342 -15.90 0.25 -3.78
C ARG A 342 -16.33 1.71 -3.81
N LEU A 343 -16.53 2.33 -4.98
CA LEU A 343 -16.82 3.76 -5.10
C LEU A 343 -18.08 4.18 -4.31
N CYS A 344 -19.17 3.43 -4.45
CA CYS A 344 -20.42 3.68 -3.73
C CYS A 344 -20.22 3.55 -2.20
N GLN A 345 -19.46 2.55 -1.76
CA GLN A 345 -19.14 2.37 -0.33
C GLN A 345 -18.31 3.53 0.20
N TRP A 346 -17.35 4.04 -0.59
CA TRP A 346 -16.52 5.18 -0.18
C TRP A 346 -17.29 6.49 -0.14
N GLU A 347 -18.20 6.73 -1.09
CA GLU A 347 -19.11 7.88 -1.07
C GLU A 347 -19.99 7.84 0.17
N GLN A 348 -20.61 6.69 0.47
CA GLN A 348 -21.40 6.52 1.67
C GLN A 348 -20.58 6.79 2.94
N LEU A 349 -19.40 6.19 3.05
CA LEU A 349 -18.52 6.38 4.20
C LEU A 349 -18.07 7.84 4.35
N ASP A 350 -17.84 8.56 3.25
CA ASP A 350 -17.50 9.97 3.29
C ASP A 350 -18.64 10.82 3.86
N ARG A 351 -19.87 10.58 3.40
CA ARG A 351 -21.08 11.23 3.95
C ARG A 351 -21.25 10.97 5.44
N GLU A 352 -21.09 9.71 5.87
CA GLU A 352 -21.19 9.33 7.28
C GLU A 352 -20.18 10.10 8.15
N ILE A 353 -18.94 10.22 7.68
CA ILE A 353 -17.85 10.86 8.41
C ILE A 353 -18.06 12.36 8.53
N VAL A 354 -18.39 13.02 7.43
CA VAL A 354 -18.64 14.47 7.44
C VAL A 354 -19.88 14.81 8.23
N THR A 355 -20.95 13.99 8.13
CA THR A 355 -22.18 14.20 8.90
C THR A 355 -21.92 14.08 10.39
N ALA A 356 -21.21 13.04 10.84
CA ALA A 356 -20.85 12.87 12.24
C ALA A 356 -19.97 14.03 12.73
N TYR A 357 -18.99 14.46 11.91
CA TYR A 357 -18.07 15.52 12.29
C TYR A 357 -18.68 16.92 12.23
N ALA A 358 -19.76 17.13 11.46
CA ALA A 358 -20.48 18.40 11.41
C ALA A 358 -21.03 18.83 12.78
N ALA A 359 -21.38 17.85 13.63
CA ALA A 359 -21.89 18.06 14.98
C ALA A 359 -20.83 18.53 16.00
N VAL A 360 -19.54 18.51 15.64
CA VAL A 360 -18.45 18.97 16.51
C VAL A 360 -18.48 20.51 16.62
N PRO A 361 -18.67 21.11 17.82
CA PRO A 361 -18.81 22.56 17.98
C PRO A 361 -17.54 23.34 17.63
N ILE A 362 -16.37 22.83 18.03
CA ILE A 362 -15.06 23.42 17.75
C ILE A 362 -14.25 22.38 16.97
N ARG A 363 -14.22 22.53 15.66
CA ARG A 363 -13.54 21.59 14.74
C ARG A 363 -12.05 21.87 14.71
N LYS A 364 -11.24 20.81 14.70
CA LYS A 364 -9.78 20.90 14.50
C LYS A 364 -9.45 21.64 13.20
N VAL A 365 -8.54 22.61 13.27
CA VAL A 365 -7.96 23.23 12.06
C VAL A 365 -6.72 22.44 11.69
N CYS A 366 -6.76 21.73 10.57
CA CYS A 366 -5.62 21.05 10.01
C CYS A 366 -4.91 21.99 9.03
N VAL A 367 -3.58 22.01 9.06
CA VAL A 367 -2.79 22.87 8.17
C VAL A 367 -2.32 22.03 6.99
N ASP A 368 -2.81 22.34 5.79
CA ASP A 368 -2.31 21.70 4.57
C ASP A 368 -0.85 22.12 4.32
N GLY A 369 -0.04 21.15 3.88
CA GLY A 369 1.42 21.25 3.82
C GLY A 369 1.97 21.88 2.56
#